data_AF-A0A7K2EE16-F1
#
_entry.id   AF-A0A7K2EE16-F1
#
_cell.length_a   1.000
_cell.length_b   1.000
_cell.length_c   1.000
_cell.angle_alpha   90.00
_cell.angle_beta   90.00
_cell.angle_gamma   90.00
#
_symmetry.space_group_name_H-M   'P 1'
#
loop_
_entity.id
_entity.type
_entity.pdbx_description
1 polymer ?
#
loop_
_entity_poly.entity_id
_entity_poly.type
_entity_poly.pdbx_seq_one_letter_code
_entity_poly.pdbx_strand_id
1 'polypeptide(L)'
;MPRVVGAGNLQPLPEVGRRFSDTRRVRLDEAGPDGLLRLDALACHLQDIATDDYLDAGFGDDRSWVLRRLLMVVHSPAGFDETVTLTT
;
A
#
# COMPACT_ATOMS: atom_id res chain seq x y z
N MET A 1 12.73 8.06 -25.39
CA MET A 1 12.41 7.15 -24.28
C MET A 1 12.90 7.79 -23.00
N PRO A 2 12.04 8.24 -22.06
CA PRO A 2 12.54 8.75 -20.79
C PRO A 2 13.17 7.60 -20.02
N ARG A 3 14.40 7.80 -19.55
CA ARG A 3 15.16 6.85 -18.74
C ARG A 3 14.57 6.87 -17.33
N VAL A 4 13.79 5.86 -16.97
CA VAL A 4 13.43 5.62 -15.56
C VAL A 4 14.71 5.22 -14.84
N VAL A 5 15.33 6.18 -14.15
CA VAL A 5 16.52 5.93 -13.34
C VAL A 5 16.08 5.16 -12.09
N GLY A 6 16.33 3.84 -12.13
CA GLY A 6 16.28 2.90 -11.02
C GLY A 6 14.89 2.67 -10.44
N ALA A 7 14.11 1.72 -10.97
CA ALA A 7 13.12 1.03 -10.16
C ALA A 7 13.88 -0.04 -9.35
N GLY A 8 13.93 0.09 -8.02
CA GLY A 8 14.35 -1.04 -7.19
C GLY A 8 13.39 -2.20 -7.43
N ASN A 9 13.86 -3.44 -7.49
CA ASN A 9 12.97 -4.58 -7.70
C ASN A 9 11.94 -4.65 -6.56
N LEU A 10 10.66 -4.77 -6.89
CA LEU A 10 9.65 -5.17 -5.91
C LEU A 10 10.11 -6.47 -5.27
N GLN A 11 10.20 -6.47 -3.94
CA GLN A 11 10.51 -7.68 -3.20
C GLN A 11 9.23 -8.49 -3.05
N PRO A 12 9.29 -9.83 -3.20
CA PRO A 12 8.16 -10.67 -2.84
C PRO A 12 7.89 -10.56 -1.34
N LEU A 13 6.64 -10.84 -0.95
CA LEU A 13 6.30 -10.99 0.47
C LEU A 13 7.17 -12.11 1.09
N PRO A 14 7.64 -11.95 2.34
CA PRO A 14 8.52 -12.91 2.97
C PRO A 14 7.83 -14.29 3.09
N GLU A 15 8.47 -15.36 2.65
CA GLU A 15 7.92 -16.73 2.79
C GLU A 15 7.90 -17.21 4.25
N VAL A 16 8.84 -16.70 5.06
CA VAL A 16 8.98 -17.01 6.49
C VAL A 16 9.13 -15.71 7.27
N GLY A 17 8.44 -15.60 8.40
CA GLY A 17 8.46 -14.41 9.26
C GLY A 17 7.09 -13.76 9.36
N ARG A 18 7.09 -12.48 9.74
CA ARG A 18 5.87 -11.69 9.95
C ARG A 18 5.26 -11.29 8.60
N ARG A 19 3.94 -11.42 8.50
CA ARG A 19 3.08 -10.79 7.51
C ARG A 19 1.92 -10.16 8.25
N PHE A 20 1.57 -8.93 7.93
CA PHE A 20 0.44 -8.25 8.56
C PHE A 20 -0.56 -7.85 7.48
N SER A 21 -1.80 -8.30 7.61
CA SER A 21 -2.81 -8.16 6.56
C SER A 21 -4.08 -7.50 7.09
N ASP A 22 -4.67 -6.65 6.26
CA ASP A 22 -5.98 -6.05 6.49
C ASP A 22 -6.80 -6.10 5.20
N THR A 23 -8.12 -6.05 5.33
CA THR A 23 -9.05 -6.08 4.21
C THR A 23 -9.88 -4.81 4.20
N ARG A 24 -9.88 -4.12 3.06
CA ARG A 24 -10.56 -2.84 2.89
C ARG A 24 -11.44 -2.86 1.65
N ARG A 25 -12.60 -2.24 1.74
CA ARG A 25 -13.51 -2.05 0.61
C ARG A 25 -13.25 -0.68 -0.01
N VAL A 26 -13.04 -0.64 -1.32
CA VAL A 26 -12.83 0.59 -2.08
C VAL A 26 -14.09 1.45 -2.00
N ARG A 27 -13.93 2.67 -1.46
CA ARG A 27 -15.03 3.61 -1.25
C ARG A 27 -15.23 4.55 -2.42
N LEU A 28 -16.39 5.21 -2.46
CA LEU A 28 -16.76 6.10 -3.56
C LEU A 28 -15.81 7.30 -3.70
N ASP A 29 -15.32 7.82 -2.58
CA ASP A 29 -14.37 8.95 -2.50
C ASP A 29 -12.93 8.57 -2.90
N GLU A 30 -12.62 7.28 -2.86
CA GLU A 30 -11.33 6.70 -3.24
C GLU A 30 -11.26 6.40 -4.74
N ALA A 31 -12.42 6.23 -5.39
CA ALA A 31 -12.51 5.94 -6.81
C ALA A 31 -12.46 7.21 -7.68
N GLY A 32 -11.85 7.09 -8.86
CA GLY A 32 -11.87 8.11 -9.90
C GLY A 32 -13.19 8.12 -10.69
N PRO A 33 -13.35 9.05 -11.65
CA PRO A 33 -14.52 9.09 -12.55
C PRO A 33 -14.68 7.83 -13.41
N ASP A 34 -13.62 7.06 -13.59
CA ASP A 34 -13.59 5.74 -14.25
C ASP A 34 -14.04 4.59 -13.34
N GLY A 35 -14.35 4.88 -12.07
CA GLY A 35 -14.75 3.89 -11.08
C GLY A 35 -13.58 3.07 -10.53
N LEU A 36 -12.33 3.44 -10.83
CA LEU A 36 -11.12 2.73 -10.38
C LEU A 36 -10.50 3.40 -9.16
N LEU A 37 -9.91 2.60 -8.28
CA LEU A 37 -9.17 3.08 -7.12
C LEU A 37 -8.04 4.01 -7.56
N ARG A 38 -8.04 5.24 -7.05
CA ARG A 38 -6.98 6.21 -7.34
C ARG A 38 -5.68 5.81 -6.65
N LEU A 39 -4.55 6.06 -7.31
CA LEU A 39 -3.23 5.71 -6.79
C LEU A 39 -2.87 6.41 -5.48
N ASP A 40 -3.38 7.63 -5.25
CA ASP A 40 -3.17 8.35 -4.00
C ASP A 40 -3.97 7.73 -2.84
N ALA A 41 -5.21 7.29 -3.09
CA ALA A 41 -5.98 6.52 -2.11
C ALA A 41 -5.31 5.18 -1.79
N LEU A 42 -4.79 4.46 -2.79
CA LEU A 42 -4.01 3.25 -2.58
C LEU A 42 -2.73 3.52 -1.78
N ALA A 43 -2.04 4.64 -2.02
CA ALA A 43 -0.86 5.02 -1.25
C ALA A 43 -1.21 5.28 0.23
N CYS A 44 -2.36 5.93 0.51
CA CYS A 44 -2.86 6.08 1.87
C CYS A 44 -3.16 4.73 2.53
N HIS A 45 -3.85 3.81 1.83
CA HIS A 45 -4.12 2.46 2.36
C HIS A 45 -2.83 1.71 2.73
N LEU A 46 -1.80 1.80 1.89
CA LEU A 46 -0.49 1.19 2.17
C LEU A 46 0.23 1.85 3.35
N GLN A 47 0.08 3.16 3.54
CA GLN A 47 0.65 3.87 4.68
C GLN A 47 -0.06 3.50 5.99
N ASP A 48 -1.39 3.37 5.97
CA ASP A 48 -2.18 3.00 7.14
C ASP A 48 -1.80 1.61 7.63
N ILE A 49 -1.83 0.59 6.75
CA ILE A 49 -1.48 -0.78 7.17
C ILE A 49 -0.02 -0.90 7.63
N ALA A 50 0.90 -0.16 7.01
CA ALA A 50 2.29 -0.12 7.48
C ALA A 50 2.42 0.52 8.86
N THR A 51 1.55 1.48 9.18
CA THR A 51 1.48 2.11 10.51
C THR A 51 0.86 1.14 11.52
N ASP A 52 -0.22 0.46 11.15
CA ASP A 52 -0.87 -0.54 11.99
C ASP A 52 0.08 -1.72 12.30
N ASP A 53 0.81 -2.20 11.30
CA ASP A 53 1.83 -3.24 11.46
C ASP A 53 2.96 -2.78 12.39
N TYR A 54 3.45 -1.55 12.20
CA TYR A 54 4.48 -0.95 13.05
C TYR A 54 4.05 -0.87 14.53
N LEU A 55 2.82 -0.43 14.78
CA LEU A 55 2.26 -0.34 16.14
C LEU A 55 2.01 -1.73 16.74
N ASP A 56 1.45 -2.67 15.98
CA ASP A 56 1.21 -4.05 16.43
C ASP A 56 2.53 -4.79 16.74
N ALA A 57 3.59 -4.50 16.00
CA ALA A 57 4.92 -5.02 16.28
C ALA A 57 5.57 -4.45 17.56
N GLY A 58 4.91 -3.51 18.25
CA GLY A 58 5.36 -2.95 19.52
C GLY A 58 6.47 -1.91 19.38
N PHE A 59 6.69 -1.37 18.17
CA PHE A 59 7.57 -0.22 17.99
C PHE A 59 6.78 1.04 18.43
N GLY A 60 7.08 1.54 19.63
CA GLY A 60 6.26 2.56 20.30
C GLY A 60 6.20 3.95 19.64
N ASP A 61 5.44 4.84 20.29
CA ASP A 61 5.10 6.21 19.84
C ASP A 61 6.28 7.19 19.82
N ASP A 62 7.46 6.81 20.31
CA ASP A 62 8.64 7.68 20.42
C ASP A 62 9.48 7.74 19.13
N ARG A 63 9.10 7.00 18.08
CA ARG A 63 9.80 7.02 16.78
C ARG A 63 8.85 7.34 15.64
N SER A 64 9.13 8.45 14.96
CA SER A 64 8.46 8.80 13.71
C SER A 64 9.29 8.32 12.51
N TRP A 65 8.61 7.86 11.46
CA TRP A 65 9.24 7.50 10.19
C TRP A 65 8.68 8.36 9.06
N VAL A 66 9.48 8.53 8.00
CA VAL A 66 9.09 9.29 6.80
C VAL A 66 9.37 8.43 5.58
N LEU A 67 8.35 8.21 4.75
CA LEU A 67 8.53 7.55 3.47
C LEU A 67 9.40 8.40 2.55
N ARG A 68 10.57 7.90 2.17
CA ARG A 68 11.50 8.59 1.27
C ARG A 68 11.33 8.20 -0.18
N ARG A 69 10.70 7.04 -0.42
CA ARG A 69 10.57 6.44 -1.74
C ARG A 69 9.41 5.45 -1.76
N LEU A 70 8.55 5.58 -2.77
CA LEU A 70 7.50 4.62 -3.08
C LEU A 70 7.70 4.12 -4.52
N LEU A 71 7.66 2.80 -4.70
CA LEU A 71 7.50 2.17 -6.01
C LEU A 71 6.22 1.35 -5.95
N MET A 72 5.34 1.55 -6.93
CA MET A 72 4.10 0.83 -7.06
C MET A 72 4.00 0.27 -8.48
N VAL A 73 3.69 -1.03 -8.59
CA VAL A 73 3.39 -1.70 -9.86
C VAL A 73 1.95 -2.16 -9.78
N VAL A 74 1.10 -1.62 -10.64
CA VAL A 74 -0.32 -1.98 -10.70
C VAL A 74 -0.50 -2.99 -11.83
N HIS A 75 -0.78 -4.24 -11.47
CA HIS A 75 -1.08 -5.29 -12.44
C HIS A 75 -2.53 -5.21 -12.93
N SER A 76 -3.46 -4.92 -12.02
CA SER A 76 -4.86 -4.62 -12.29
C SER A 76 -5.35 -3.60 -11.27
N PRO A 77 -6.07 -2.54 -11.68
CA PRO A 77 -6.71 -1.64 -10.74
C PRO A 77 -7.89 -2.33 -10.07
N ALA A 78 -8.15 -1.99 -8.80
CA ALA A 78 -9.37 -2.38 -8.09
C ALA A 78 -10.49 -1.39 -8.42
N GLY A 79 -11.72 -1.87 -8.52
CA GLY A 79 -12.91 -1.05 -8.77
C GLY A 79 -13.58 -0.54 -7.50
N PHE A 80 -14.47 0.43 -7.64
CA PHE A 80 -15.43 0.80 -6.60
C PHE A 80 -16.18 -0.45 -6.10
N ASP A 81 -16.42 -0.51 -4.78
CA ASP A 81 -17.08 -1.61 -4.08
C ASP A 81 -16.25 -2.91 -3.99
N GLU A 82 -15.12 -2.99 -4.68
CA GLU A 82 -14.21 -4.12 -4.59
C GLU A 82 -13.56 -4.18 -3.20
N THR A 83 -13.41 -5.40 -2.69
CA THR A 83 -12.70 -5.66 -1.45
C THR A 83 -11.28 -6.09 -1.75
N VAL A 84 -10.30 -5.32 -1.29
CA VAL A 84 -8.87 -5.55 -1.47
C VAL A 84 -8.24 -6.02 -0.17
N THR A 85 -7.29 -6.94 -0.27
CA THR A 85 -6.43 -7.33 0.84
C THR A 85 -5.07 -6.66 0.68
N LEU A 86 -4.64 -5.99 1.74
CA LEU A 86 -3.34 -5.33 1.84
C LEU A 86 -2.45 -6.19 2.73
N THR A 87 -1.16 -6.27 2.46
CA THR A 87 -0.22 -7.05 3.29
C THR A 87 1.16 -6.40 3.33
N THR A 88 1.73 -6.28 4.52
CA THR A 88 3.13 -5.92 4.77
C THR A 88 3.97 -7.13 5.18
#